data_AF-A0A1J3CDK4-F1
#
_entry.id   AF-A0A1J3CDK4-F1
#
_cell.length_a   1.000
_cell.length_b   1.000
_cell.length_c   1.000
_cell.angle_alpha   90.00
_cell.angle_beta   90.00
_cell.angle_gamma   90.00
#
_symmetry.space_group_name_H-M   'P 1'
#
loop_
_entity.id
_entity.type
_entity.pdbx_description
1 polymer ?
#
loop_
_entity_poly.entity_id
_entity_poly.type
_entity_poly.pdbx_seq_one_letter_code
_entity_poly.pdbx_strand_id
1 'polypeptide(L)'
;DTFTKKSGKILDFSNADTTVDQYHRFHSDIELMKDLRMDAYRFSISWSRIFPNGTGEANPEGVKYYNSLIDALLAKGIKPYVTLYHWDLPQALEDRYEGWLSRKVVDDFERYAFTC
;
A
#
# COMPACT_ATOMS: atom_id res chain seq x y z
N ASP A 1 -10.14 -5.47 -4.39
CA ASP A 1 -10.17 -6.53 -3.36
C ASP A 1 -11.42 -7.40 -3.45
N THR A 2 -11.30 -8.68 -3.06
CA THR A 2 -12.40 -9.66 -3.16
C THR A 2 -13.45 -9.46 -2.06
N PHE A 3 -13.04 -9.06 -0.86
CA PHE A 3 -13.96 -8.87 0.26
C PHE A 3 -15.00 -7.78 0.00
N THR A 4 -14.56 -6.62 -0.48
CA THR A 4 -15.43 -5.45 -0.71
C THR A 4 -16.44 -5.65 -1.84
N LYS A 5 -16.19 -6.59 -2.76
CA LYS A 5 -17.10 -6.94 -3.86
C LYS A 5 -18.24 -7.89 -3.45
N LYS A 6 -18.20 -8.47 -2.25
CA LYS A 6 -19.25 -9.35 -1.75
C LYS A 6 -20.41 -8.51 -1.21
N SER A 7 -21.63 -8.79 -1.66
CA SER A 7 -22.84 -8.07 -1.21
C SER A 7 -22.99 -8.10 0.32
N GLY A 8 -23.31 -6.96 0.91
CA GLY A 8 -23.52 -6.80 2.36
C GLY A 8 -22.24 -6.82 3.21
N LYS A 9 -21.04 -6.86 2.60
CA LYS A 9 -19.78 -6.74 3.36
C LYS A 9 -19.42 -5.30 3.71
N ILE A 10 -19.84 -4.35 2.88
CA ILE A 10 -19.71 -2.92 3.12
C ILE A 10 -21.13 -2.36 3.29
N LEU A 11 -21.34 -1.58 4.36
CA LEU A 11 -22.68 -1.12 4.78
C LEU A 11 -23.43 -0.36 3.69
N ASP A 12 -22.72 0.47 2.92
CA ASP A 12 -23.25 1.29 1.84
C ASP A 12 -22.97 0.72 0.44
N PHE A 13 -22.47 -0.52 0.37
CA PHE A 13 -22.11 -1.22 -0.87
C PHE A 13 -21.00 -0.54 -1.69
N SER A 14 -20.27 0.42 -1.11
CA SER A 14 -19.13 1.05 -1.75
C SER A 14 -17.88 0.15 -1.76
N ASN A 15 -16.82 0.62 -2.42
CA ASN A 15 -15.51 0.00 -2.40
C ASN A 15 -14.41 1.09 -2.40
N ALA A 16 -13.14 0.66 -2.39
CA ALA A 16 -11.99 1.54 -2.37
C ALA A 16 -11.26 1.65 -3.73
N ASP A 17 -11.96 1.43 -4.86
CA ASP A 17 -11.34 1.47 -6.19
C ASP A 17 -10.76 2.87 -6.51
N THR A 18 -11.42 3.94 -6.02
CA THR A 18 -10.94 5.34 -6.14
C THR A 18 -10.56 5.98 -4.80
N THR A 19 -11.39 5.78 -3.75
CA THR A 19 -11.24 6.43 -2.43
C THR A 19 -11.00 7.95 -2.53
N VAL A 20 -10.05 8.52 -1.78
CA VAL A 20 -9.63 9.93 -1.85
C VAL A 20 -8.61 10.22 -2.96
N ASP A 21 -8.30 9.23 -3.80
CA ASP A 21 -7.46 9.39 -4.99
C ASP A 21 -6.04 9.95 -4.73
N GLN A 22 -5.47 9.65 -3.55
CA GLN A 22 -4.09 10.05 -3.19
C GLN A 22 -3.04 9.57 -4.20
N TYR A 23 -3.33 8.50 -4.94
CA TYR A 23 -2.45 8.01 -6.01
C TYR A 23 -2.12 9.11 -7.03
N HIS A 24 -3.10 9.95 -7.39
CA HIS A 24 -2.90 11.07 -8.32
C HIS A 24 -2.72 12.42 -7.60
N ARG A 25 -3.10 12.50 -6.32
CA ARG A 25 -3.22 13.77 -5.57
C ARG A 25 -2.20 13.94 -4.44
N PHE A 26 -1.26 13.03 -4.27
CA PHE A 26 -0.33 13.09 -3.13
C PHE A 26 0.45 14.41 -3.02
N HIS A 27 0.74 15.10 -4.14
CA HIS A 27 1.38 16.42 -4.08
C HIS A 27 0.52 17.44 -3.32
N SER A 28 -0.78 17.52 -3.57
CA SER A 28 -1.65 18.45 -2.83
C SER A 28 -1.77 18.07 -1.36
N ASP A 29 -1.83 16.77 -1.07
CA ASP A 29 -1.88 16.29 0.31
C ASP A 29 -0.62 16.68 1.09
N ILE A 30 0.55 16.58 0.46
CA ILE A 30 1.84 16.96 1.05
C ILE A 30 1.93 18.47 1.29
N GLU A 31 1.45 19.31 0.37
CA GLU A 31 1.38 20.77 0.63
C GLU A 31 0.52 21.07 1.85
N LEU A 32 -0.65 20.42 1.97
CA LEU A 32 -1.51 20.58 3.14
C LEU A 32 -0.81 20.15 4.43
N MET A 33 -0.10 19.02 4.42
CA MET A 33 0.70 18.59 5.59
C MET A 33 1.76 19.62 5.97
N LYS A 34 2.37 20.28 4.98
CA LYS A 34 3.37 21.32 5.21
C LYS A 34 2.76 22.58 5.81
N ASP A 35 1.60 23.02 5.30
CA ASP A 35 0.86 24.17 5.81
C ASP A 35 0.40 23.96 7.25
N LEU A 36 0.05 22.72 7.58
CA LEU A 36 -0.28 22.27 8.95
C LEU A 36 0.96 22.09 9.85
N ARG A 37 2.17 22.31 9.33
CA ARG A 37 3.45 22.18 10.05
C ARG A 37 3.68 20.78 10.62
N MET A 38 3.28 19.73 9.88
CA MET A 38 3.55 18.36 10.27
C MET A 38 5.03 18.00 10.06
N ASP A 39 5.61 17.28 11.02
CA ASP A 39 7.00 16.82 10.94
C ASP A 39 7.14 15.46 10.22
N ALA A 40 6.07 14.67 10.19
CA ALA A 40 6.10 13.30 9.71
C ALA A 40 4.77 12.86 9.09
N TYR A 41 4.84 11.93 8.14
CA TYR A 41 3.67 11.27 7.57
C TYR A 41 3.85 9.75 7.63
N ARG A 42 2.91 9.08 8.31
CA ARG A 42 2.86 7.63 8.34
C ARG A 42 1.90 7.14 7.26
N PHE A 43 2.40 6.32 6.33
CA PHE A 43 1.59 5.67 5.30
C PHE A 43 1.99 4.19 5.18
N SER A 44 1.24 3.43 4.38
CA SER A 44 1.57 2.03 4.08
C SER A 44 1.90 1.82 2.61
N ILE A 45 2.87 0.94 2.36
CA ILE A 45 3.10 0.38 1.03
C ILE A 45 2.12 -0.77 0.87
N SER A 46 1.46 -0.84 -0.29
CA SER A 46 0.56 -1.94 -0.59
C SER A 46 1.33 -3.07 -1.23
N TRP A 47 1.35 -4.23 -0.56
CA TRP A 47 2.11 -5.39 -1.02
C TRP A 47 1.70 -5.78 -2.44
N SER A 48 0.40 -5.86 -2.72
CA SER A 48 -0.10 -6.22 -4.06
C SER A 48 0.26 -5.18 -5.15
N ARG A 49 0.56 -3.93 -4.78
CA ARG A 49 1.04 -2.92 -5.73
C ARG A 49 2.50 -3.15 -6.12
N ILE A 50 3.33 -3.63 -5.20
CA ILE A 50 4.72 -4.02 -5.47
C ILE A 50 4.78 -5.38 -6.15
N PHE A 51 4.07 -6.38 -5.64
CA PHE A 51 3.99 -7.73 -6.20
C PHE A 51 2.53 -8.10 -6.47
N PRO A 52 2.01 -7.95 -7.71
CA PRO A 52 0.61 -8.22 -8.04
C PRO A 52 0.13 -9.62 -7.65
N ASN A 53 1.01 -10.62 -7.76
CA ASN A 53 0.75 -12.01 -7.38
C ASN A 53 1.28 -12.37 -5.98
N GLY A 54 1.65 -11.37 -5.18
CA GLY A 54 2.32 -11.47 -3.87
C GLY A 54 3.80 -11.89 -3.92
N THR A 55 4.22 -12.51 -5.01
CA THR A 55 5.59 -12.99 -5.25
C THR A 55 6.02 -12.69 -6.68
N GLY A 56 7.31 -12.85 -6.98
CA GLY A 56 7.85 -12.81 -8.34
C GLY A 56 8.61 -11.52 -8.61
N GLU A 57 8.41 -10.94 -9.79
CA GLU A 57 8.99 -9.66 -10.18
C GLU A 57 8.19 -8.49 -9.63
N ALA A 58 8.89 -7.44 -9.20
CA ALA A 58 8.25 -6.24 -8.72
C ALA A 58 7.63 -5.46 -9.88
N ASN A 59 6.46 -4.89 -9.65
CA ASN A 59 5.79 -4.00 -10.57
C ASN A 59 6.52 -2.63 -10.59
N PRO A 60 7.20 -2.26 -11.69
CA PRO A 60 8.02 -1.05 -11.74
C PRO A 60 7.22 0.23 -11.54
N GLU A 61 5.96 0.29 -12.01
CA GLU A 61 5.11 1.46 -11.81
C GLU A 61 4.67 1.61 -10.35
N GLY A 62 4.44 0.49 -9.65
CA GLY A 62 4.17 0.49 -8.23
C GLY A 62 5.34 1.04 -7.41
N VAL A 63 6.55 0.56 -7.72
CA VAL A 63 7.80 1.06 -7.10
C VAL A 63 7.99 2.56 -7.39
N LYS A 64 7.80 2.98 -8.64
CA LYS A 64 7.93 4.38 -9.06
C LYS A 64 6.95 5.30 -8.32
N TYR A 65 5.73 4.86 -8.07
CA TYR A 65 4.76 5.63 -7.29
C TYR A 65 5.27 5.90 -5.87
N TYR A 66 5.72 4.87 -5.15
CA TYR A 66 6.20 5.04 -3.77
C TYR A 66 7.50 5.85 -3.70
N ASN A 67 8.42 5.68 -4.65
CA ASN A 67 9.58 6.56 -4.78
C ASN A 67 9.16 8.02 -4.94
N SER A 68 8.21 8.29 -5.85
CA SER A 68 7.72 9.66 -6.09
C SER A 68 7.07 10.28 -4.86
N LEU A 69 6.28 9.49 -4.10
CA LEU A 69 5.67 9.91 -2.85
C LEU A 69 6.72 10.23 -1.77
N ILE A 70 7.69 9.33 -1.58
CA ILE A 70 8.76 9.48 -0.59
C ILE A 70 9.64 10.69 -0.92
N ASP A 71 10.05 10.83 -2.17
CA ASP A 71 10.87 11.95 -2.63
C ASP A 71 10.15 13.28 -2.43
N ALA A 72 8.84 13.34 -2.72
CA ALA A 72 8.03 14.54 -2.49
C ALA A 72 7.90 14.90 -1.00
N LEU A 73 7.73 13.91 -0.12
CA LEU A 73 7.70 14.12 1.34
C LEU A 73 9.03 14.69 1.84
N LEU A 74 10.14 14.05 1.44
CA LEU A 74 11.49 14.46 1.82
C LEU A 74 11.82 15.86 1.31
N ALA A 75 11.43 16.19 0.08
CA ALA A 75 11.61 17.53 -0.50
C ALA A 75 10.90 18.64 0.30
N LYS A 76 9.85 18.30 1.05
CA LYS A 76 9.12 19.23 1.93
C LYS A 76 9.55 19.16 3.40
N GLY A 77 10.54 18.31 3.70
CA GLY A 77 11.06 18.09 5.04
C GLY A 77 10.10 17.31 5.94
N ILE A 78 9.19 16.51 5.36
CA ILE A 78 8.26 15.65 6.10
C ILE A 78 8.85 14.24 6.15
N LYS A 79 9.06 13.71 7.36
CA LYS A 79 9.67 12.39 7.54
C LYS A 79 8.68 11.25 7.20
N PRO A 80 8.99 10.36 6.24
CA PRO A 80 8.16 9.20 5.98
C PRO A 80 8.31 8.14 7.08
N TYR A 81 7.20 7.65 7.62
CA TYR A 81 7.14 6.45 8.46
C TYR A 81 6.33 5.38 7.72
N VAL A 82 7.03 4.36 7.23
CA VAL A 82 6.43 3.38 6.32
C VAL A 82 5.95 2.15 7.07
N THR A 83 4.68 1.80 6.89
CA THR A 83 4.10 0.52 7.34
C THR A 83 4.10 -0.46 6.17
N LEU A 84 4.69 -1.64 6.33
CA LEU A 84 4.76 -2.62 5.24
C LEU A 84 3.44 -3.37 5.01
N TYR A 85 2.60 -3.52 6.02
CA TYR A 85 1.34 -4.25 5.90
C TYR A 85 0.20 -3.55 6.64
N HIS A 86 -0.93 -3.34 5.95
CA HIS A 86 -2.13 -2.74 6.52
C HIS A 86 -3.39 -3.44 6.00
N TRP A 87 -3.51 -4.73 6.34
CA TRP A 87 -4.66 -5.61 6.03
C TRP A 87 -4.88 -5.92 4.55
N ASP A 88 -3.89 -5.66 3.71
CA ASP A 88 -3.98 -5.71 2.24
C ASP A 88 -3.12 -6.85 1.65
N LEU A 89 -3.34 -8.06 2.17
CA LEU A 89 -2.64 -9.25 1.67
C LEU A 89 -2.98 -9.44 0.19
N PRO A 90 -1.98 -9.67 -0.70
CA PRO A 90 -2.25 -10.00 -2.08
C PRO A 90 -3.20 -11.20 -2.17
N GLN A 91 -4.35 -11.03 -2.83
CA GLN A 91 -5.38 -12.07 -2.93
C GLN A 91 -4.83 -13.39 -3.48
N ALA A 92 -3.82 -13.33 -4.36
CA ALA A 92 -3.15 -14.50 -4.90
C ALA A 92 -2.47 -15.39 -3.83
N LEU A 93 -2.05 -14.82 -2.69
CA LEU A 93 -1.47 -15.59 -1.57
C LEU A 93 -2.57 -16.25 -0.72
N GLU A 94 -3.65 -15.51 -0.47
CA GLU A 94 -4.85 -16.05 0.17
C GLU A 94 -5.39 -17.25 -0.61
N ASP A 95 -5.58 -17.10 -1.92
CA ASP A 95 -6.13 -18.15 -2.78
C ASP A 95 -5.18 -19.35 -2.93
N ARG A 96 -3.87 -19.13 -2.85
CA ARG A 96 -2.86 -20.19 -3.04
C ARG A 96 -2.67 -21.06 -1.81
N TYR A 97 -2.73 -20.48 -0.61
CA TYR A 97 -2.38 -21.21 0.63
C TYR A 97 -3.04 -20.67 1.91
N GLU A 98 -4.14 -19.92 1.83
CA GLU A 98 -4.82 -19.32 2.99
C GLU A 98 -3.98 -18.27 3.73
N GLY A 99 -3.09 -17.59 3.01
CA GLY A 99 -2.37 -16.42 3.50
C GLY A 99 -1.67 -16.67 4.84
N TRP A 100 -2.10 -15.93 5.86
CA TRP A 100 -1.51 -15.95 7.21
C TRP A 100 -1.65 -17.28 7.95
N LEU A 101 -2.51 -18.21 7.50
CA LEU A 101 -2.63 -19.54 8.09
C LEU A 101 -1.50 -20.48 7.68
N SER A 102 -0.74 -20.14 6.64
CA SER A 102 0.37 -20.94 6.13
C SER A 102 1.72 -20.34 6.50
N ARG A 103 2.69 -21.20 6.86
CA ARG A 103 4.08 -20.77 7.11
C ARG A 103 4.78 -20.20 5.88
N LYS A 104 4.30 -20.51 4.67
CA LYS A 104 4.87 -19.99 3.41
C LYS A 104 4.84 -18.46 3.33
N VAL A 105 3.89 -17.83 4.02
CA VAL A 105 3.77 -16.37 4.07
C VAL A 105 4.98 -15.69 4.69
N VAL A 106 5.76 -16.40 5.51
CA VAL A 106 6.97 -15.85 6.15
C VAL A 106 8.01 -15.51 5.09
N ASP A 107 8.33 -16.45 4.21
CA ASP A 107 9.33 -16.25 3.14
C ASP A 107 8.84 -15.19 2.12
N ASP A 108 7.55 -15.22 1.79
CA ASP A 108 6.95 -14.27 0.86
C ASP A 108 6.97 -12.84 1.45
N PHE A 109 6.63 -12.69 2.74
CA PHE A 109 6.68 -11.40 3.44
C PHE A 109 8.12 -10.91 3.64
N GLU A 110 9.07 -11.79 3.94
CA GLU A 110 10.50 -11.44 4.03
C GLU A 110 11.02 -10.90 2.69
N ARG A 111 10.72 -11.58 1.58
CA ARG A 111 11.10 -11.11 0.24
C ARG A 111 10.48 -9.76 -0.09
N TYR A 112 9.21 -9.56 0.28
CA TYR A 112 8.54 -8.28 0.12
C TYR A 112 9.22 -7.19 0.95
N ALA A 113 9.48 -7.44 2.23
CA ALA A 113 10.16 -6.52 3.13
C ALA A 113 11.59 -6.20 2.69
N PHE A 114 12.34 -7.16 2.13
CA PHE A 114 13.68 -6.94 1.59
C PHE A 114 13.68 -6.07 0.33
N THR A 115 12.59 -6.09 -0.44
CA THR A 115 12.46 -5.26 -1.65
C THR A 115 12.16 -3.80 -1.33
N CYS A 116 11.51 -3.54 -0.19
CA CYS A 116 11.15 -2.20 0.28
C CYS A 116 12.29 -1.52 1.03
#